data_AF-A0A0C2WH14-F1
#
_entry.id   AF-A0A0C2WH14-F1
#
_cell.length_a   1.000
_cell.length_b   1.000
_cell.length_c   1.000
_cell.angle_alpha   90.00
_cell.angle_beta   90.00
_cell.angle_gamma   90.00
#
_symmetry.space_group_name_H-M   'P 1'
#
loop_
_entity.id
_entity.type
_entity.pdbx_description
1 polymer ?
#
loop_
_entity_poly.entity_id
_entity_poly.type
_entity_poly.pdbx_seq_one_letter_code
_entity_poly.pdbx_strand_id
1 'polypeptide(L)'
;MLGLAEAIQYFHSMGVVLYRRFGLANVFLDSDLRPKICCLCSTSRFLLEKPWKEWFVLEDNILTFGCLLYELYSGVDGSLFTKEDRRCAIGLITNHPSVPEIPEFVWQLIERCCAEDPKRRPSMDEVVQEMERWNIE
;
A
#
# COMPACT_ATOMS: atom_id res chain seq x y z
N MET A 1 -1.88 -9.15 -6.41
CA MET A 1 -2.08 -7.83 -5.75
C MET A 1 -3.53 -7.52 -5.43
N LEU A 2 -4.51 -7.85 -6.30
CA LEU A 2 -5.93 -7.61 -6.00
C LEU A 2 -6.36 -8.18 -4.65
N GLY A 3 -6.07 -9.45 -4.36
CA GLY A 3 -6.39 -10.04 -3.05
C GLY A 3 -5.74 -9.35 -1.84
N LEU A 4 -4.60 -8.66 -2.04
CA LEU A 4 -4.01 -7.85 -0.99
C LEU A 4 -4.79 -6.54 -0.80
N ALA A 5 -5.20 -5.90 -1.89
CA ALA A 5 -6.04 -4.72 -1.85
C ALA A 5 -7.39 -5.00 -1.16
N GLU A 6 -8.05 -6.11 -1.51
CA GLU A 6 -9.29 -6.58 -0.87
C GLU A 6 -9.11 -6.82 0.64
N ALA A 7 -7.98 -7.39 1.06
CA ALA A 7 -7.70 -7.62 2.47
C ALA A 7 -7.52 -6.30 3.25
N ILE A 8 -6.80 -5.32 2.68
CA ILE A 8 -6.63 -4.00 3.31
C ILE A 8 -7.97 -3.23 3.31
N GLN A 9 -8.74 -3.30 2.22
CA GLN A 9 -10.10 -2.75 2.14
C GLN A 9 -10.99 -3.33 3.27
N TYR A 10 -10.97 -4.65 3.45
CA TYR A 10 -11.72 -5.31 4.52
C TYR A 10 -11.29 -4.79 5.90
N PHE A 11 -9.99 -4.65 6.16
CA PHE A 11 -9.51 -4.06 7.41
C PHE A 11 -10.00 -2.63 7.61
N HIS A 12 -9.90 -1.78 6.59
CA HIS A 12 -10.39 -0.39 6.66
C HIS A 12 -11.90 -0.34 6.95
N SER A 13 -12.69 -1.23 6.34
CA SER A 13 -14.14 -1.33 6.58
C SER A 13 -14.48 -1.71 8.03
N MET A 14 -13.60 -2.47 8.68
CA MET A 14 -13.70 -2.84 10.10
C MET A 14 -13.11 -1.78 11.04
N GLY A 15 -12.65 -0.65 10.49
CA GLY A 15 -11.94 0.39 11.22
C GLY A 15 -10.58 -0.07 11.74
N VAL A 16 -9.98 -1.10 11.16
CA VAL A 16 -8.63 -1.59 11.46
C VAL A 16 -7.62 -0.89 10.55
N VAL A 17 -6.55 -0.38 11.14
CA VAL A 17 -5.45 0.27 10.42
C VAL A 17 -4.19 -0.56 10.61
N LEU A 18 -3.49 -0.83 9.51
CA LEU A 18 -2.22 -1.55 9.53
C LEU A 18 -1.10 -0.65 10.02
N TYR A 19 -0.15 -1.23 10.74
CA TYR A 19 1.03 -0.51 11.20
C TYR A 19 1.85 0.04 10.02
N ARG A 20 2.36 1.27 10.16
CA ARG A 20 3.12 1.99 9.12
C ARG A 20 4.36 1.29 8.55
N ARG A 21 4.86 0.21 9.18
CA ARG A 21 5.98 -0.61 8.67
C ARG A 21 5.54 -1.89 7.97
N PHE A 22 4.27 -1.97 7.58
CA PHE A 22 3.77 -3.04 6.72
C PHE A 22 4.54 -3.05 5.39
N GLY A 23 4.98 -4.23 4.94
CA GLY A 23 5.78 -4.43 3.72
C GLY A 23 5.54 -5.79 3.07
N LEU A 24 6.16 -6.10 1.92
CA LEU A 24 6.05 -7.42 1.28
C LEU A 24 6.52 -8.55 2.19
N ALA A 25 7.49 -8.29 3.09
CA ALA A 25 7.94 -9.25 4.11
C ALA A 25 6.83 -9.66 5.11
N ASN A 26 5.73 -8.90 5.17
CA ASN A 26 4.54 -9.21 5.98
C ASN A 26 3.41 -9.86 5.17
N VAL A 27 3.62 -10.11 3.87
CA VAL A 27 2.63 -10.72 2.97
C VAL A 27 3.12 -12.11 2.59
N PHE A 28 2.43 -13.12 3.08
CA PHE A 28 2.71 -14.53 2.80
C PHE A 28 1.76 -15.05 1.74
N LEU A 29 2.13 -16.11 1.02
CA LEU A 29 1.23 -16.81 0.10
C LEU A 29 0.87 -18.16 0.72
N ASP A 30 -0.40 -18.56 0.62
CA ASP A 30 -0.80 -19.93 0.90
C ASP A 30 -0.60 -20.85 -0.32
N SER A 31 -1.03 -22.11 -0.19
CA SER A 31 -0.91 -23.11 -1.26
C SER A 31 -1.64 -22.73 -2.54
N ASP A 32 -2.64 -21.84 -2.46
CA ASP A 32 -3.43 -21.37 -3.60
C ASP A 32 -2.92 -20.01 -4.11
N LEU A 33 -1.73 -19.59 -3.67
CA LEU A 33 -1.11 -18.29 -3.98
C LEU A 33 -1.97 -17.09 -3.52
N ARG A 34 -2.80 -17.26 -2.48
CA ARG A 34 -3.59 -16.16 -1.91
C ARG A 34 -2.77 -15.40 -0.87
N PRO A 35 -2.76 -14.06 -0.92
CA PRO A 35 -1.99 -13.27 0.04
C PRO A 35 -2.59 -13.36 1.45
N LYS A 36 -1.73 -13.56 2.44
CA LYS A 36 -2.02 -13.57 3.87
C LYS A 36 -1.16 -12.53 4.57
N ILE A 37 -1.82 -11.56 5.19
CA ILE A 37 -1.15 -10.47 5.90
C ILE A 37 -0.81 -10.94 7.32
N CYS A 38 0.47 -10.90 7.68
CA CYS A 38 0.95 -11.07 9.05
C CYS A 38 1.62 -9.77 9.50
N CYS A 39 0.83 -8.89 10.11
CA CYS A 39 1.27 -7.56 10.53
C CYS A 39 0.65 -7.18 11.88
N LEU A 40 1.28 -6.23 12.58
CA LEU A 40 0.67 -5.54 13.71
C LEU A 40 -0.48 -4.67 13.18
N CYS A 41 -1.67 -4.84 13.75
CA CYS A 41 -2.87 -4.07 13.41
C CYS A 41 -3.51 -3.48 14.66
N SER A 42 -4.16 -2.32 14.51
CA SER A 42 -4.90 -1.67 15.59
C SER A 42 -6.29 -1.28 15.11
N THR A 43 -7.30 -1.43 15.97
CA THR A 43 -8.62 -0.82 15.72
C THR A 43 -8.52 0.68 15.96
N SER A 44 -8.95 1.48 14.98
CA SER A 44 -9.00 2.95 15.04
C SER A 44 -9.63 3.51 16.32
N ARG A 45 -10.53 2.77 16.98
CA ARG A 45 -11.15 3.15 18.27
C ARG A 45 -10.16 3.24 19.43
N PHE A 46 -9.09 2.44 19.42
CA PHE A 46 -8.00 2.50 20.41
C PHE A 46 -7.00 3.64 20.14
N LEU A 47 -6.99 4.23 18.93
CA LEU A 47 -6.15 5.38 18.57
C LEU A 47 -6.63 6.71 19.19
N LEU A 48 -7.71 6.67 19.97
CA LEU A 48 -8.16 7.79 20.79
C LEU A 48 -7.23 8.04 22.01
N GLU A 49 -6.34 7.09 22.33
CA GLU A 49 -5.27 7.28 23.32
C GLU A 49 -3.97 7.76 22.64
N LYS A 50 -3.49 8.93 23.08
CA LYS A 50 -2.71 9.88 22.26
C LYS A 50 -1.29 9.48 21.79
N PRO A 51 -0.53 8.50 22.32
CA PRO A 51 0.83 8.26 21.83
C PRO A 51 0.91 7.43 20.53
N TRP A 52 -0.13 6.69 20.15
CA TRP A 52 -0.08 5.74 19.03
C TRP A 52 -0.69 6.26 17.72
N LYS A 53 -1.32 7.43 17.74
CA LYS A 53 -2.02 8.00 16.58
C LYS A 53 -1.10 8.22 15.37
N GLU A 54 0.17 8.56 15.60
CA GLU A 54 1.15 8.79 14.53
C GLU A 54 1.61 7.50 13.82
N TRP A 55 1.25 6.33 14.36
CA TRP A 55 1.73 5.04 13.89
C TRP A 55 0.71 4.31 13.02
N PHE A 56 -0.54 4.81 13.01
CA PHE A 56 -1.70 4.20 12.37
C PHE A 56 -2.55 5.28 11.69
N VAL A 57 -2.32 5.46 10.38
CA VAL A 57 -3.01 6.44 9.52
C VAL A 57 -3.53 5.69 8.29
N LEU A 58 -4.80 5.87 7.92
CA LEU A 58 -5.41 5.14 6.79
C LEU A 58 -4.68 5.43 5.49
N GLU A 59 -4.36 6.70 5.27
CA GLU A 59 -3.64 7.20 4.10
C GLU A 59 -2.21 6.64 4.03
N ASP A 60 -1.62 6.24 5.17
CA ASP A 60 -0.33 5.54 5.17
C ASP A 60 -0.43 4.13 4.64
N ASN A 61 -1.54 3.42 4.89
CA ASN A 61 -1.76 2.11 4.28
C ASN A 61 -1.86 2.20 2.75
N ILE A 62 -2.43 3.29 2.23
CA ILE A 62 -2.50 3.54 0.78
C ILE A 62 -1.10 3.81 0.20
N LEU A 63 -0.30 4.65 0.87
CA LEU A 63 1.09 4.89 0.46
C LEU A 63 1.90 3.59 0.47
N THR A 64 1.79 2.81 1.55
CA THR A 64 2.43 1.50 1.64
C THR A 64 1.99 0.60 0.50
N PHE A 65 0.70 0.51 0.21
CA PHE A 65 0.19 -0.28 -0.91
C PHE A 65 0.77 0.16 -2.27
N GLY A 66 0.87 1.47 -2.51
CA GLY A 66 1.52 2.02 -3.72
C GLY A 66 2.99 1.61 -3.82
N CYS A 67 3.75 1.68 -2.72
CA CYS A 67 5.13 1.19 -2.68
C CYS A 67 5.24 -0.31 -2.95
N LEU A 68 4.30 -1.12 -2.44
CA LEU A 68 4.27 -2.57 -2.70
C LEU A 68 3.95 -2.89 -4.15
N LEU A 69 3.04 -2.15 -4.78
CA LEU A 69 2.78 -2.26 -6.21
C LEU A 69 4.04 -1.91 -7.01
N TYR A 70 4.70 -0.82 -6.66
CA TYR A 70 5.96 -0.45 -7.31
C TYR A 70 7.03 -1.53 -7.16
N GLU A 71 7.29 -2.00 -5.93
CA GLU A 71 8.25 -3.07 -5.65
C GLU A 71 7.96 -4.33 -6.46
N LEU A 72 6.69 -4.76 -6.52
CA LEU A 72 6.28 -5.94 -7.27
C LEU A 72 6.52 -5.79 -8.77
N TYR A 73 6.09 -4.68 -9.37
CA TYR A 73 6.15 -4.50 -10.83
C TYR A 73 7.52 -4.06 -11.33
N SER A 74 8.32 -3.38 -10.52
CA SER A 74 9.69 -3.00 -10.87
C SER A 74 10.72 -4.09 -10.57
N GLY A 75 10.39 -5.05 -9.69
CA GLY A 75 11.34 -6.03 -9.17
C GLY A 75 12.46 -5.43 -8.29
N VAL A 76 12.38 -4.13 -7.97
CA VAL A 76 13.34 -3.44 -7.10
C VAL A 76 12.99 -3.75 -5.66
N ASP A 77 13.93 -4.29 -4.89
CA ASP A 77 13.76 -4.56 -3.46
C ASP A 77 13.28 -3.32 -2.69
N GLY A 78 12.09 -3.43 -2.11
CA GLY A 78 11.40 -2.37 -1.39
C GLY A 78 11.88 -2.16 0.04
N SER A 79 12.97 -2.81 0.46
CA SER A 79 13.65 -2.53 1.74
C SER A 79 13.99 -1.03 1.92
N LEU A 80 14.06 -0.25 0.83
CA LEU A 80 14.21 1.21 0.82
C LEU A 80 12.97 1.97 1.34
N PHE A 81 11.77 1.41 1.24
CA PHE A 81 10.51 2.02 1.70
C PHE A 81 10.25 1.82 3.21
N THR A 82 11.02 0.94 3.85
CA THR A 82 10.86 0.57 5.28
C THR A 82 11.73 1.39 6.24
N LYS A 83 12.68 2.17 5.71
CA LYS A 83 13.50 3.12 6.46
C LYS A 83 12.71 4.39 6.69
N GLU A 84 12.89 5.01 7.86
CA GLU A 84 12.00 5.97 8.54
C GLU A 84 11.39 7.16 7.75
N ASP A 85 11.65 7.36 6.46
CA ASP A 85 11.28 8.57 5.74
C ASP A 85 10.28 8.34 4.57
N ARG A 86 9.00 8.69 4.82
CA ARG A 86 7.94 8.76 3.78
C ARG A 86 8.38 9.61 2.58
N ARG A 87 9.24 10.61 2.79
CA ARG A 87 9.75 11.48 1.71
C ARG A 87 10.72 10.74 0.80
N CYS A 88 11.49 9.78 1.33
CA CYS A 88 12.37 8.95 0.50
C CYS A 88 11.56 8.04 -0.42
N ALA A 89 10.47 7.43 0.07
CA ALA A 89 9.59 6.59 -0.74
C ALA A 89 8.98 7.38 -1.93
N ILE A 90 8.41 8.55 -1.64
CA ILE A 90 7.78 9.41 -2.65
C ILE A 90 8.83 9.98 -3.60
N GLY A 91 9.99 10.40 -3.08
CA GLY A 91 11.11 10.90 -3.88
C GLY A 91 11.68 9.85 -4.83
N LEU A 92 11.73 8.58 -4.44
CA LEU A 92 12.22 7.51 -5.31
C LEU A 92 11.26 7.25 -6.48
N ILE A 93 9.96 7.19 -6.20
CA ILE A 93 8.93 6.94 -7.22
C ILE A 93 8.84 8.13 -8.20
N THR A 94 8.85 9.36 -7.70
CA THR A 94 8.74 10.57 -8.55
C THR A 94 9.97 10.84 -9.42
N ASN A 95 11.16 10.37 -9.04
CA ASN A 95 12.41 10.65 -9.77
C ASN A 95 12.87 9.52 -10.71
N HIS A 96 12.20 8.37 -10.76
CA HIS A 96 12.66 7.21 -11.55
C HIS A 96 11.58 6.65 -12.51
N PRO A 97 11.18 7.41 -13.56
CA PRO A 97 10.25 6.93 -14.58
C PRO A 97 10.85 5.87 -15.52
N SER A 98 12.15 5.58 -15.45
CA SER A 98 12.84 4.62 -16.32
C SER A 98 12.79 3.18 -15.79
N VAL A 99 11.59 2.69 -15.43
CA VAL A 99 11.36 1.25 -15.24
C VAL A 99 10.67 0.75 -16.50
N PRO A 100 11.36 0.09 -17.44
CA PRO A 100 10.84 -0.15 -18.78
C PRO A 100 9.66 -1.14 -18.88
N GLU A 101 9.11 -1.62 -17.76
CA GLU A 101 8.23 -2.79 -17.73
C GLU A 101 6.98 -2.64 -16.85
N ILE A 102 6.74 -1.49 -16.20
CA ILE A 102 5.49 -1.26 -15.46
C ILE A 102 4.40 -0.81 -16.44
N PRO A 103 3.25 -1.51 -16.53
CA PRO A 103 2.16 -1.05 -17.38
C PRO A 103 1.63 0.33 -16.94
N GLU A 104 1.32 1.18 -17.90
CA GLU A 104 0.89 2.58 -17.65
C GLU A 104 -0.28 2.68 -16.66
N PHE A 105 -1.28 1.80 -16.79
CA PHE A 105 -2.44 1.80 -15.88
C PHE A 105 -2.04 1.47 -14.43
N VAL A 106 -1.03 0.62 -14.23
CA VAL A 106 -0.49 0.30 -12.90
C VAL A 106 0.31 1.49 -12.37
N TRP A 107 1.13 2.11 -13.22
CA TRP A 107 1.91 3.29 -12.86
C TRP A 107 1.02 4.43 -12.37
N GLN A 108 -0.06 4.72 -13.10
CA GLN A 108 -1.02 5.76 -12.72
C GLN A 108 -1.64 5.49 -11.34
N LEU A 109 -1.93 4.23 -11.00
CA LEU A 109 -2.41 3.87 -9.67
C LEU A 109 -1.32 4.06 -8.60
N ILE A 110 -0.08 3.66 -8.90
CA ILE A 110 1.08 3.85 -8.02
C ILE A 110 1.26 5.34 -7.70
N GLU A 111 1.24 6.22 -8.71
CA GLU A 111 1.40 7.67 -8.53
C GLU A 111 0.32 8.26 -7.61
N ARG A 112 -0.95 7.86 -7.79
CA ARG A 112 -2.04 8.32 -6.92
C ARG A 112 -1.91 7.79 -5.50
N CYS A 113 -1.54 6.51 -5.32
CA CYS A 113 -1.29 5.93 -4.01
C CYS A 113 -0.13 6.61 -3.28
N CYS A 114 0.90 7.04 -4.03
CA CYS A 114 2.12 7.64 -3.50
C CYS A 114 2.11 9.18 -3.49
N ALA A 115 0.94 9.81 -3.60
CA ALA A 115 0.82 11.27 -3.57
C ALA A 115 1.41 11.88 -2.27
N GLU A 116 2.11 13.01 -2.41
CA GLU A 116 2.71 13.75 -1.29
C GLU A 116 1.66 14.21 -0.29
N ASP A 117 0.57 14.80 -0.78
CA ASP A 117 -0.61 15.11 0.03
C ASP A 117 -1.42 13.83 0.31
N PRO A 118 -1.52 13.38 1.58
CA PRO A 118 -2.27 12.18 1.93
C PRO A 118 -3.74 12.23 1.50
N LYS A 119 -4.34 13.42 1.42
CA LYS A 119 -5.75 13.60 1.03
C LYS A 119 -6.00 13.38 -0.46
N ARG A 120 -4.94 13.38 -1.28
CA ARG A 120 -5.02 13.11 -2.72
C ARG A 120 -4.90 11.62 -3.03
N ARG A 121 -4.60 10.79 -2.04
CA ARG A 121 -4.51 9.34 -2.20
C ARG A 121 -5.93 8.75 -2.28
N PRO A 122 -6.14 7.72 -3.12
CA PRO A 122 -7.43 7.04 -3.17
C PRO A 122 -7.70 6.29 -1.86
N SER A 123 -8.97 6.05 -1.58
CA SER A 123 -9.41 5.05 -0.60
C SER A 123 -9.14 3.63 -1.11
N MET A 124 -9.13 2.65 -0.21
CA MET A 124 -9.02 1.25 -0.63
C MET A 124 -10.24 0.78 -1.45
N ASP A 125 -11.42 1.38 -1.25
CA ASP A 125 -12.60 1.10 -2.08
C ASP A 125 -12.36 1.51 -3.54
N GLU A 126 -11.80 2.70 -3.75
CA GLU A 126 -11.43 3.18 -5.09
C GLU A 126 -10.32 2.33 -5.71
N VAL A 127 -9.30 1.96 -4.92
CA VAL A 127 -8.21 1.08 -5.36
C VAL A 127 -8.74 -0.27 -5.83
N VAL A 128 -9.55 -0.95 -5.02
CA VAL A 128 -10.12 -2.26 -5.35
C VAL A 128 -11.01 -2.16 -6.58
N GLN A 129 -11.92 -1.18 -6.62
CA GLN A 129 -12.80 -0.97 -7.77
C GLN A 129 -12.03 -0.74 -9.06
N GLU A 130 -10.91 -0.03 -9.01
CA GLU A 130 -10.04 0.16 -10.16
C GLU A 130 -9.35 -1.14 -10.59
N MET A 131 -8.79 -1.88 -9.64
CA MET A 131 -8.08 -3.12 -9.90
C MET A 131 -8.99 -4.25 -10.41
N GLU A 132 -10.25 -4.30 -9.97
CA GLU A 132 -11.26 -5.23 -10.50
C GLU A 132 -11.56 -4.98 -11.99
N ARG A 133 -11.35 -3.75 -12.48
CA ARG A 133 -11.54 -3.38 -13.88
C ARG A 133 -10.31 -3.64 -14.72
N TRP A 134 -9.18 -4.00 -14.12
CA TRP A 134 -8.00 -4.40 -14.86
C TRP A 134 -8.31 -5.72 -15.55
N ASN A 135 -8.50 -5.68 -16.87
CA ASN A 135 -8.71 -6.86 -17.69
C ASN A 135 -7.35 -7.58 -17.79
N ILE A 136 -7.06 -8.45 -16.82
CA ILE A 136 -5.87 -9.29 -16.86
C ILE A 136 -6.21 -10.49 -17.75
N GLU A 137 -6.09 -10.30 -19.07
CA GLU A 137 -6.10 -11.39 -20.07
C GLU A 137 -4.77 -12.15 -20.06
#